data_AF-A0A2T9YQS7-F1
#
_entry.id   AF-A0A2T9YQS7-F1
#
_cell.length_a   1.000
_cell.length_b   1.000
_cell.length_c   1.000
_cell.angle_alpha   90.00
_cell.angle_beta   90.00
_cell.angle_gamma   90.00
#
_symmetry.space_group_name_H-M   'P 1'
#
loop_
_entity.id
_entity.type
_entity.pdbx_description
1 polymer ?
#
loop_
_entity_poly.entity_id
_entity_poly.type
_entity_poly.pdbx_seq_one_letter_code
_entity_poly.pdbx_strand_id
1 'polypeptide(L)'
;MLKISSKLLQLGSRAASQRAMSSISATPIMPQVESKWIDTSESDKQSIINKLDLVMKNDWNAVTLDDKRAIYYINYGNYGVREPSSKKGDSLKILLYTSAIIGASLLTSFGISKLFGSTPHTVTKEWQEASNEYAISQNSNPITGISSKEYKGAGFVHLSKD
;
A
#
# COMPACT_ATOMS: atom_id res chain seq x y z
N MET A 1 14.71 43.35 -89.45
CA MET A 1 13.55 42.47 -89.68
C MET A 1 13.45 41.53 -88.47
N LEU A 2 12.36 41.61 -87.70
CA LEU A 2 12.13 40.85 -86.46
C LEU A 2 12.13 39.34 -86.69
N LYS A 3 12.54 38.57 -85.66
CA LYS A 3 11.78 37.40 -85.15
C LYS A 3 12.29 37.00 -83.77
N ILE A 4 11.49 37.36 -82.77
CA ILE A 4 11.53 36.85 -81.40
C ILE A 4 10.93 35.44 -81.44
N SER A 5 11.59 34.43 -80.87
CA SER A 5 11.01 33.10 -80.69
C SER A 5 11.30 32.58 -79.29
N SER A 6 10.21 32.45 -78.54
CA SER A 6 10.10 31.98 -77.16
C SER A 6 10.34 30.47 -77.06
N LYS A 7 11.26 30.05 -76.19
CA LYS A 7 11.33 28.66 -75.72
C LYS A 7 10.66 28.56 -74.36
N LEU A 8 9.46 27.96 -74.37
CA LEU A 8 8.69 27.52 -73.21
C LEU A 8 9.50 26.53 -72.35
N LEU A 9 9.60 26.81 -71.05
CA LEU A 9 10.10 25.90 -70.02
C LEU A 9 9.05 24.81 -69.76
N GLN A 10 9.37 23.56 -70.08
CA GLN A 10 8.61 22.38 -69.63
C GLN A 10 9.00 22.05 -68.19
N LEU A 11 8.10 22.33 -67.23
CA LEU A 11 8.14 21.79 -65.88
C LEU A 11 7.52 20.39 -65.89
N GLY A 12 8.35 19.36 -65.76
CA GLY A 12 7.91 17.98 -65.57
C GLY A 12 7.49 17.73 -64.12
N SER A 13 6.21 17.45 -63.90
CA SER A 13 5.67 17.04 -62.61
C SER A 13 6.10 15.61 -62.28
N ARG A 14 7.04 15.44 -61.34
CA ARG A 14 7.29 14.13 -60.71
C ARG A 14 6.13 13.85 -59.75
N ALA A 15 5.15 13.06 -60.19
CA ALA A 15 4.15 12.49 -59.30
C ALA A 15 4.84 11.48 -58.37
N ALA A 16 5.17 11.91 -57.14
CA ALA A 16 5.53 11.00 -56.07
C ALA A 16 4.29 10.20 -55.70
N SER A 17 4.26 8.90 -56.05
CA SER A 17 3.28 7.97 -55.52
C SER A 17 3.54 7.84 -54.01
N GLN A 18 2.88 8.67 -53.22
CA GLN A 18 2.81 8.48 -51.77
C GLN A 18 2.03 7.19 -51.56
N ARG A 19 2.71 6.12 -51.13
CA ARG A 19 2.01 4.95 -50.59
C ARG A 19 1.17 5.48 -49.44
N ALA A 20 -0.14 5.33 -49.53
CA ALA A 20 -1.02 5.56 -48.39
C ALA A 20 -0.54 4.64 -47.26
N MET A 21 0.12 5.21 -46.24
CA MET A 21 0.33 4.50 -44.99
C MET A 21 -1.08 4.25 -44.45
N SER A 22 -1.49 2.99 -44.39
CA SER A 22 -2.67 2.59 -43.65
C SER A 22 -2.42 2.96 -42.19
N SER A 23 -2.86 4.15 -41.78
CA SER A 23 -2.89 4.51 -40.38
C SER A 23 -3.80 3.49 -39.70
N ILE A 24 -3.20 2.56 -38.96
CA ILE A 24 -3.91 1.78 -37.97
C ILE A 24 -4.55 2.80 -37.03
N SER A 25 -5.86 2.95 -37.20
CA SER A 25 -6.85 3.55 -36.30
C SER A 25 -6.36 4.71 -35.43
N ALA A 26 -6.81 5.93 -35.74
CA ALA A 26 -6.71 7.07 -34.83
C ALA A 26 -7.47 6.86 -33.50
N THR A 27 -8.29 5.82 -33.39
CA THR A 27 -9.01 5.42 -32.18
C THR A 27 -8.27 4.29 -31.44
N PRO A 28 -8.03 4.40 -30.13
CA PRO A 28 -7.30 3.38 -29.38
C PRO A 28 -8.08 2.06 -29.31
N ILE A 29 -7.36 0.94 -29.34
CA ILE A 29 -7.95 -0.41 -29.32
C ILE A 29 -8.61 -0.70 -27.96
N MET A 30 -7.98 -0.23 -26.88
CA MET A 30 -8.52 -0.37 -25.52
C MET A 30 -8.15 0.87 -24.67
N PRO A 31 -9.06 1.83 -24.52
CA PRO A 31 -8.86 2.90 -23.54
C PRO A 31 -8.97 2.35 -22.12
N GLN A 32 -8.10 2.81 -21.22
CA GLN A 32 -8.10 2.45 -19.79
C GLN A 32 -7.99 0.94 -19.55
N VAL A 33 -6.96 0.32 -20.13
CA VAL A 33 -6.67 -1.11 -19.98
C VAL A 33 -6.63 -1.54 -18.50
N GLU A 34 -6.11 -0.70 -17.60
CA GLU A 34 -5.81 -1.06 -16.21
C GLU A 34 -7.06 -1.41 -15.39
N SER A 35 -8.19 -0.78 -15.70
CA SER A 35 -9.45 -0.98 -14.98
C SER A 35 -10.28 -2.10 -15.58
N LYS A 36 -10.21 -2.28 -16.90
CA LYS A 36 -11.12 -3.18 -17.63
C LYS A 36 -10.53 -4.55 -17.93
N TRP A 37 -9.21 -4.68 -17.97
CA TRP A 37 -8.54 -5.91 -18.41
C TRP A 37 -8.93 -7.12 -17.55
N ILE A 38 -9.02 -6.94 -16.23
CA ILE A 38 -9.37 -8.04 -15.32
C ILE A 38 -10.77 -8.58 -15.64
N ASP A 39 -11.75 -7.69 -15.82
CA ASP A 39 -13.15 -8.02 -16.06
C ASP A 39 -13.45 -8.46 -17.51
N THR A 40 -12.49 -8.33 -18.42
CA THR A 40 -12.65 -8.70 -19.83
C THR A 40 -12.68 -10.22 -19.99
N SER A 41 -13.57 -10.71 -20.86
CA SER A 41 -13.68 -12.14 -21.16
C SER A 41 -12.40 -12.69 -21.80
N GLU A 42 -12.10 -13.97 -21.62
CA GLU A 42 -10.86 -14.56 -22.15
C GLU A 42 -10.82 -14.53 -23.69
N SER A 43 -11.96 -14.73 -24.36
CA SER A 43 -12.04 -14.59 -25.82
C SER A 43 -11.71 -13.18 -26.29
N ASP A 44 -12.20 -12.16 -25.57
CA ASP A 44 -11.94 -10.76 -25.92
C ASP A 44 -10.48 -10.39 -25.63
N LYS A 45 -9.90 -10.88 -24.52
CA LYS A 45 -8.48 -10.72 -24.19
C LYS A 45 -7.59 -11.20 -25.33
N GLN A 46 -7.83 -12.41 -25.84
CA GLN A 46 -7.08 -12.95 -26.97
C GLN A 46 -7.24 -12.10 -28.24
N SER A 47 -8.47 -11.63 -28.52
CA SER A 47 -8.72 -10.76 -29.68
C SER A 47 -7.97 -9.42 -29.59
N ILE A 48 -7.86 -8.85 -28.38
CA ILE A 48 -7.15 -7.60 -28.11
C ILE A 48 -5.65 -7.81 -28.23
N ILE A 49 -5.11 -8.89 -27.67
CA ILE A 49 -3.70 -9.26 -27.79
C ILE A 49 -3.31 -9.39 -29.26
N ASN A 50 -4.09 -10.14 -30.05
CA ASN A 50 -3.82 -10.30 -31.48
C ASN A 50 -3.81 -8.97 -32.24
N LYS A 51 -4.71 -8.04 -31.91
CA LYS A 51 -4.72 -6.70 -32.51
C LYS A 51 -3.49 -5.90 -32.11
N LEU A 52 -3.13 -5.89 -30.82
CA LEU A 52 -1.96 -5.18 -30.31
C LEU A 52 -0.65 -5.75 -30.86
N ASP A 53 -0.54 -7.06 -31.06
CA ASP A 53 0.61 -7.70 -31.69
C ASP A 53 0.81 -7.22 -33.14
N LEU A 54 -0.28 -6.98 -33.87
CA LEU A 54 -0.20 -6.36 -35.20
C LEU A 54 0.26 -4.91 -35.11
N VAL A 55 -0.16 -4.15 -34.10
CA VAL A 55 0.31 -2.78 -33.87
C VAL A 55 1.80 -2.75 -33.52
N MET A 56 2.27 -3.65 -32.67
CA MET A 56 3.67 -3.75 -32.24
C MET A 56 4.65 -4.04 -33.37
N LYS A 57 4.18 -4.68 -34.44
CA LYS A 57 4.97 -4.95 -35.65
C LYS A 57 5.17 -3.73 -36.56
N ASN A 58 4.39 -2.67 -36.36
CA ASN A 58 4.48 -1.43 -37.13
C ASN A 58 5.42 -0.41 -36.48
N ASP A 59 5.56 0.79 -37.07
CA ASP A 59 6.39 1.87 -36.51
C ASP A 59 5.83 2.37 -35.16
N TRP A 60 6.67 2.30 -34.12
CA TRP A 60 6.34 2.66 -32.75
C TRP A 60 6.11 4.16 -32.55
N ASN A 61 6.60 5.00 -33.46
CA ASN A 61 6.35 6.45 -33.40
C ASN A 61 4.91 6.79 -33.79
N ALA A 62 4.26 5.95 -34.60
CA ALA A 62 2.89 6.14 -35.06
C ALA A 62 1.82 5.55 -34.13
N VAL A 63 2.22 4.81 -33.08
CA VAL A 63 1.30 4.16 -32.14
C VAL A 63 0.78 5.16 -31.09
N THR A 64 -0.53 5.16 -30.88
CA THR A 64 -1.22 5.98 -29.86
C THR A 64 -0.71 5.68 -28.45
N LEU A 65 -0.64 6.71 -27.59
CA LEU A 65 -0.18 6.55 -26.20
C LEU A 65 -1.00 5.53 -25.40
N ASP A 66 -2.31 5.46 -25.63
CA ASP A 66 -3.18 4.51 -24.96
C ASP A 66 -2.87 3.06 -25.38
N ASP A 67 -2.56 2.81 -26.65
CA ASP A 67 -2.17 1.47 -27.12
C ASP A 67 -0.81 1.08 -26.55
N LYS A 68 0.14 2.02 -26.42
CA LYS A 68 1.43 1.77 -25.74
C LYS A 68 1.20 1.39 -24.27
N ARG A 69 0.29 2.09 -23.59
CA ARG A 69 -0.09 1.78 -22.21
C ARG A 69 -0.76 0.41 -22.11
N ALA A 70 -1.65 0.07 -23.06
CA ALA A 70 -2.27 -1.25 -23.17
C ALA A 70 -1.23 -2.36 -23.34
N ILE A 71 -0.29 -2.21 -24.27
CA ILE A 71 0.81 -3.16 -24.50
C ILE A 71 1.65 -3.35 -23.23
N TYR A 72 2.01 -2.24 -22.55
CA TYR A 72 2.78 -2.32 -21.32
C TYR A 72 2.01 -3.05 -20.22
N TYR A 73 0.75 -2.68 -19.99
CA TYR A 73 -0.05 -3.29 -18.94
C TYR A 73 -0.36 -4.76 -19.21
N ILE A 74 -0.61 -5.17 -20.45
CA ILE A 74 -0.83 -6.59 -20.76
C ILE A 74 0.45 -7.39 -20.50
N ASN A 75 1.63 -6.89 -20.85
CA ASN A 75 2.87 -7.66 -20.64
C ASN A 75 3.36 -7.66 -19.18
N TYR A 76 3.15 -6.56 -18.45
CA TYR A 76 3.78 -6.33 -17.14
C TYR A 76 2.83 -5.87 -16.04
N GLY A 77 1.52 -5.83 -16.30
CA GLY A 77 0.52 -5.35 -15.35
C GLY A 77 0.31 -6.27 -14.15
N ASN A 78 -0.35 -5.71 -13.13
CA ASN A 78 -0.58 -6.34 -11.84
C ASN A 78 -1.83 -7.24 -11.89
N TYR A 79 -1.77 -8.31 -12.68
CA TYR A 79 -2.86 -9.28 -12.79
C TYR A 79 -2.32 -10.72 -12.89
N GLY A 80 -3.19 -11.70 -12.72
CA GLY A 80 -2.81 -13.12 -12.74
C GLY A 80 -1.80 -13.44 -11.64
N VAL A 81 -0.67 -14.04 -11.99
CA VAL A 81 0.41 -14.37 -11.03
C VAL A 81 1.11 -13.14 -10.44
N ARG A 82 0.89 -11.95 -11.02
CA ARG A 82 1.50 -10.68 -10.59
C ARG A 82 0.53 -9.80 -9.79
N GLU A 83 -0.64 -10.33 -9.40
CA GLU A 83 -1.56 -9.59 -8.54
C GLU A 83 -0.92 -9.37 -7.15
N PRO A 84 -0.96 -8.14 -6.59
CA PRO A 84 -0.46 -7.89 -5.25
C PRO A 84 -1.26 -8.69 -4.22
N SER A 85 -0.58 -9.27 -3.24
CA SER A 85 -1.21 -10.03 -2.16
C SER A 85 -2.13 -9.19 -1.28
N SER A 86 -1.84 -7.88 -1.16
CA SER A 86 -2.69 -6.91 -0.47
C SER A 86 -3.44 -6.08 -1.49
N LYS A 87 -4.78 -6.10 -1.42
CA LYS A 87 -5.64 -5.22 -2.21
C LYS A 87 -5.84 -3.88 -1.53
N LYS A 88 -6.35 -2.90 -2.27
CA LYS A 88 -6.67 -1.58 -1.73
C LYS A 88 -7.74 -1.72 -0.64
N GLY A 89 -7.45 -1.19 0.55
CA GLY A 89 -8.35 -1.23 1.71
C GLY A 89 -8.09 -2.39 2.68
N ASP A 90 -7.23 -3.35 2.34
CA ASP A 90 -6.91 -4.45 3.25
C ASP A 90 -6.15 -3.98 4.48
N SER A 91 -5.34 -2.92 4.39
CA SER A 91 -4.67 -2.32 5.54
C SER A 91 -5.65 -1.87 6.64
N LEU A 92 -6.76 -1.22 6.24
CA LEU A 92 -7.80 -0.79 7.17
C LEU A 92 -8.53 -1.98 7.77
N LYS A 93 -8.84 -3.01 6.96
CA LYS A 93 -9.45 -4.25 7.48
C LYS A 93 -8.55 -4.91 8.52
N ILE A 94 -7.27 -5.09 8.22
CA ILE A 94 -6.29 -5.70 9.13
C ILE A 94 -6.24 -4.91 10.44
N LEU A 95 -6.10 -3.58 10.37
CA LEU A 95 -6.06 -2.73 11.56
C LEU A 95 -7.35 -2.87 12.40
N LEU A 96 -8.51 -2.85 11.77
CA LEU A 96 -9.80 -2.98 12.47
C LEU A 96 -9.95 -4.35 13.12
N TYR A 97 -9.63 -5.44 12.42
CA TYR A 97 -9.72 -6.79 12.97
C TYR A 97 -8.72 -7.01 14.12
N THR A 98 -7.48 -6.59 13.95
CA THR A 98 -6.46 -6.71 14.99
C THR A 98 -6.82 -5.89 16.23
N SER A 99 -7.25 -4.63 16.05
CA SER A 99 -7.67 -3.79 17.17
C SER A 99 -8.92 -4.32 17.86
N ALA A 100 -9.87 -4.90 17.13
CA ALA A 100 -11.05 -5.54 17.70
C ALA A 100 -10.69 -6.74 18.57
N ILE A 101 -9.78 -7.61 18.14
CA ILE A 101 -9.35 -8.78 18.92
C ILE A 101 -8.61 -8.35 20.19
N ILE A 102 -7.69 -7.38 20.08
CA ILE A 102 -6.98 -6.83 21.24
C ILE A 102 -7.99 -6.18 22.21
N GLY A 103 -8.93 -5.38 21.69
CA GLY A 103 -9.98 -4.75 22.49
C GLY A 103 -10.84 -5.78 23.21
N ALA A 104 -11.28 -6.83 22.52
CA ALA A 104 -12.06 -7.92 23.12
C ALA A 104 -11.26 -8.62 24.24
N SER A 105 -9.98 -8.92 24.01
CA SER A 105 -9.11 -9.55 25.00
C SER A 105 -8.95 -8.70 26.27
N LEU A 106 -8.73 -7.39 26.11
CA LEU A 106 -8.62 -6.46 27.24
C LEU A 106 -9.94 -6.33 27.99
N LEU A 107 -11.07 -6.22 27.28
CA LEU A 107 -12.39 -6.14 27.90
C LEU A 107 -12.73 -7.40 28.68
N THR A 108 -12.47 -8.58 28.11
CA THR A 108 -12.70 -9.85 28.81
C THR A 108 -11.81 -9.98 30.04
N SER A 109 -10.52 -9.66 29.92
CA SER A 109 -9.58 -9.73 31.04
C SER A 109 -9.99 -8.78 32.16
N PHE A 110 -10.31 -7.53 31.83
CA PHE A 110 -10.77 -6.54 32.80
C PHE A 110 -12.09 -6.94 33.45
N GLY A 111 -13.05 -7.45 32.67
CA GLY A 111 -14.34 -7.93 33.17
C GLY A 111 -14.17 -9.07 34.17
N ILE A 112 -13.35 -10.07 33.85
CA ILE A 112 -13.04 -11.18 34.76
C ILE A 112 -12.35 -10.67 36.02
N SER A 113 -11.33 -9.82 35.89
CA SER A 113 -10.62 -9.25 37.05
C SER A 113 -11.53 -8.45 37.97
N LYS A 114 -12.52 -7.73 37.44
CA LYS A 114 -13.47 -6.95 38.26
C LYS A 114 -14.54 -7.80 38.93
N LEU A 115 -14.99 -8.87 38.28
CA LEU A 115 -16.02 -9.75 38.83
C LEU A 115 -15.49 -10.75 39.86
N PHE A 116 -14.26 -11.23 39.68
CA PHE A 116 -13.70 -12.31 40.49
C PHE A 116 -12.44 -11.92 41.28
N GLY A 117 -11.84 -10.75 40.99
CA GLY A 117 -10.67 -10.28 41.71
C GLY A 117 -11.04 -9.74 43.08
N SER A 118 -10.44 -10.30 44.13
CA SER A 118 -10.40 -9.67 45.45
C SER A 118 -9.00 -9.08 45.67
N THR A 119 -8.95 -7.82 46.07
CA THR A 119 -7.69 -7.20 46.48
C THR A 119 -7.30 -7.80 47.85
N PRO A 120 -6.10 -8.39 48.00
CA PRO A 120 -5.67 -8.89 49.29
C PRO A 120 -5.50 -7.74 50.28
N HIS A 121 -5.79 -7.97 51.56
CA HIS A 121 -5.69 -6.95 52.62
C HIS A 121 -4.29 -6.35 52.76
N THR A 122 -3.25 -7.07 52.33
CA THR A 122 -1.85 -6.62 52.33
C THR A 122 -1.54 -5.59 51.24
N VAL A 123 -2.44 -5.40 50.28
CA VAL A 123 -2.34 -4.39 49.22
C VAL A 123 -3.17 -3.17 49.64
N THR A 124 -2.82 -2.64 50.81
CA THR A 124 -3.30 -1.36 51.35
C THR A 124 -2.07 -0.50 51.67
N LYS A 125 -2.23 0.83 51.61
CA LYS A 125 -1.12 1.74 51.87
C LYS A 125 -0.58 1.60 53.30
N GLU A 126 -1.47 1.51 54.28
CA GLU A 126 -1.11 1.34 55.69
C GLU A 126 -0.28 0.06 55.92
N TRP A 127 -0.68 -1.06 55.31
CA TRP A 127 0.06 -2.31 55.41
C TRP A 127 1.45 -2.23 54.76
N GLN A 128 1.56 -1.53 53.63
CA GLN A 128 2.83 -1.32 52.93
C GLN A 128 3.78 -0.40 53.73
N GLU A 129 3.24 0.64 54.37
CA GLU A 129 4.01 1.52 55.26
C GLU A 129 4.48 0.78 56.52
N ALA A 130 3.60 0.00 57.16
CA ALA A 130 3.99 -0.86 58.28
C ALA A 130 5.05 -1.90 57.88
N SER A 131 4.96 -2.45 56.67
CA SER A 131 5.97 -3.36 56.12
C SER A 131 7.33 -2.68 55.92
N ASN A 132 7.33 -1.41 55.52
CA ASN A 132 8.55 -0.60 55.42
C ASN A 132 9.19 -0.39 56.79
N GLU A 133 8.42 0.01 57.80
CA GLU A 133 8.91 0.20 59.17
C GLU A 133 9.51 -1.09 59.74
N TYR A 134 8.81 -2.21 59.54
CA TYR A 134 9.30 -3.51 59.93
C TYR A 134 10.61 -3.86 59.24
N ALA A 135 10.74 -3.62 57.93
CA ALA A 135 11.97 -3.89 57.19
C ALA A 135 13.15 -3.03 57.66
N ILE A 136 12.92 -1.77 58.02
CA ILE A 136 13.94 -0.90 58.64
C ILE A 136 14.33 -1.43 60.02
N SER A 137 13.36 -1.86 60.84
CA SER A 137 13.63 -2.43 62.17
C SER A 137 14.54 -3.67 62.12
N GLN A 138 14.42 -4.46 61.04
CA GLN A 138 15.23 -5.65 60.78
C GLN A 138 16.51 -5.37 59.98
N ASN A 139 16.82 -4.10 59.67
CA ASN A 139 17.93 -3.70 58.77
C ASN A 139 17.92 -4.45 57.42
N SER A 140 16.73 -4.63 56.84
CA SER A 140 16.58 -5.33 55.56
C SER A 140 17.18 -4.50 54.42
N ASN A 141 18.06 -5.13 53.62
CA ASN A 141 18.79 -4.52 52.51
C ASN A 141 19.52 -3.20 52.86
N PRO A 142 20.54 -3.24 53.73
CA PRO A 142 21.19 -2.04 54.26
C PRO A 142 22.15 -1.32 53.29
N ILE A 143 22.52 -1.94 52.16
CA ILE A 143 23.46 -1.36 51.18
C ILE A 143 22.73 -0.52 50.13
N THR A 144 21.64 -1.06 49.56
CA THR A 144 20.92 -0.45 48.41
C THR A 144 19.43 -0.29 48.63
N GLY A 145 18.88 -0.88 49.69
CA GLY A 145 17.45 -0.94 49.93
C GLY A 145 16.98 0.03 51.01
N ILE A 146 15.79 -0.23 51.52
CA ILE A 146 15.05 0.68 52.40
C ILE A 146 15.78 1.06 53.69
N SER A 147 16.67 0.20 54.18
CA SER A 147 17.46 0.45 55.40
C SER A 147 18.79 1.15 55.13
N SER A 148 19.11 1.47 53.87
CA SER A 148 20.35 2.16 53.52
C SER A 148 20.26 3.67 53.83
N LYS A 149 21.38 4.25 54.27
CA LYS A 149 21.44 5.68 54.64
C LYS A 149 21.13 6.63 53.48
N GLU A 150 21.32 6.17 52.26
CA GLU A 150 21.14 6.95 51.03
C GLU A 150 19.81 6.65 50.33
N TYR A 151 18.93 5.82 50.92
CA TYR A 151 17.65 5.46 50.32
C TYR A 151 16.69 6.65 50.28
N LYS A 152 16.16 6.97 49.08
CA LYS A 152 15.21 8.07 48.85
C LYS A 152 13.91 7.63 48.14
N GLY A 153 13.61 6.33 48.14
CA GLY A 153 12.42 5.76 47.48
C GLY A 153 11.22 5.56 48.41
N ALA A 154 10.08 5.17 47.83
CA ALA A 154 8.85 4.87 48.58
C ALA A 154 8.85 3.49 49.29
N GLY A 155 9.92 2.71 49.17
CA GLY A 155 10.00 1.37 49.73
C GLY A 155 9.05 0.40 49.01
N PHE A 156 8.28 -0.34 49.78
CA PHE A 156 7.25 -1.26 49.30
C PHE A 156 5.94 -0.58 48.90
N VAL A 157 5.81 0.73 49.10
CA VAL A 157 4.61 1.49 48.76
C VAL A 157 4.54 1.70 47.25
N HIS A 158 3.59 1.03 46.60
CA HIS A 158 3.36 1.10 45.15
C HIS A 158 1.97 1.61 44.78
N LEU A 159 1.09 1.80 45.77
CA LEU A 159 -0.23 2.40 45.57
C LEU A 159 -0.11 3.92 45.75
N SER A 160 -0.53 4.69 44.74
CA SER A 160 -0.70 6.13 44.89
C SER A 160 -2.02 6.42 45.60
N LYS A 161 -1.94 7.28 46.63
CA LYS A 161 -3.01 7.80 47.50
C LYS A 161 -4.43 7.67 46.91
N ASP A 162 -5.30 6.94 47.63
CA ASP A 162 -6.76 7.05 47.49
C ASP A 162 -7.23 8.47 47.84
#